data_AF-A0A2N3AX22-F1
#
_entry.id   AF-A0A2N3AX22-F1
#
_cell.length_a   1.000
_cell.length_b   1.000
_cell.length_c   1.000
_cell.angle_alpha   90.00
_cell.angle_beta   90.00
_cell.angle_gamma   90.00
#
_symmetry.space_group_name_H-M   'P 1'
#
loop_
_entity.id
_entity.type
_entity.pdbx_description
1 polymer ?
#
loop_
_entity_poly.entity_id
_entity_poly.type
_entity_poly.pdbx_seq_one_letter_code
_entity_poly.pdbx_strand_id
1 'polypeptide(L)'
;MTVILASTATIAHAQDYQCRAPQVSAVPRIAPDGPRRVMPITGYTLALSWSPEFCKPRKDARAHAVQCSGSNGSFGLVVHGLWPESGQSWPQWCDAGAALTPAQVRSALCMMPSPQLVARAWAKHGSCMVKRPDAYLKVTRILWDSLRIPDYDRISREDSLTAGRIR
;
A
#
# COMPACT_ATOMS: atom_id res chain seq x y z
N MET A 1 -22.57 -33.40 -42.54
CA MET A 1 -22.80 -32.16 -41.76
C MET A 1 -21.82 -32.17 -40.60
N THR A 2 -20.69 -31.49 -40.75
CA THR A 2 -19.59 -31.52 -39.77
C THR A 2 -19.70 -30.29 -38.89
N VAL A 3 -19.98 -30.49 -37.60
CA VAL A 3 -20.08 -29.40 -36.61
C VAL A 3 -18.67 -29.16 -36.05
N ILE A 4 -18.11 -27.97 -36.30
CA ILE A 4 -16.85 -27.53 -35.70
C ILE A 4 -17.20 -26.83 -34.38
N LEU A 5 -16.83 -27.42 -33.25
CA LEU A 5 -16.88 -26.74 -31.95
C LEU A 5 -15.69 -25.80 -31.84
N ALA A 6 -15.95 -24.49 -31.82
CA ALA A 6 -14.95 -23.49 -31.50
C ALA A 6 -14.76 -23.42 -29.98
N SER A 7 -13.65 -23.98 -29.49
CA SER A 7 -13.22 -23.83 -28.11
C SER A 7 -12.66 -22.42 -27.90
N THR A 8 -13.41 -21.55 -27.23
CA THR A 8 -12.87 -20.25 -26.79
C THR A 8 -11.87 -20.49 -25.65
N ALA A 9 -10.60 -20.19 -25.88
CA ALA A 9 -9.61 -20.17 -24.81
C ALA A 9 -9.93 -19.03 -23.85
N THR A 10 -10.43 -19.36 -22.65
CA THR A 10 -10.49 -18.43 -21.54
C THR A 10 -9.07 -18.13 -21.08
N ILE A 11 -8.64 -16.88 -21.21
CA ILE A 11 -7.40 -16.42 -20.58
C ILE A 11 -7.64 -16.47 -19.06
N ALA A 12 -7.14 -17.50 -18.41
CA ALA A 12 -7.10 -17.57 -16.95
C ALA A 12 -6.15 -16.47 -16.46
N HIS A 13 -6.69 -15.37 -15.96
CA HIS A 13 -5.89 -14.39 -15.24
C HIS A 13 -5.32 -15.07 -13.99
N ALA A 14 -4.00 -15.26 -13.95
CA ALA A 14 -3.30 -15.71 -12.76
C ALA A 14 -3.69 -14.79 -11.59
N GLN A 15 -4.35 -15.35 -10.58
CA GLN A 15 -4.95 -14.60 -9.47
C GLN A 15 -3.91 -14.09 -8.45
N ASP A 16 -2.62 -14.13 -8.75
CA ASP A 16 -1.56 -13.94 -7.75
C ASP A 16 -1.62 -12.58 -7.07
N TYR A 17 -2.03 -11.52 -7.77
CA TYR A 17 -2.16 -10.16 -7.20
C TYR A 17 -3.54 -9.82 -6.63
N GLN A 18 -4.47 -10.77 -6.56
CA GLN A 18 -5.79 -10.50 -6.01
C GLN A 18 -5.75 -10.44 -4.48
N CYS A 19 -5.70 -9.21 -3.94
CA CYS A 19 -5.78 -8.99 -2.51
C CYS A 19 -7.12 -9.44 -1.93
N ARG A 20 -7.06 -10.14 -0.79
CA ARG A 20 -8.21 -10.45 0.08
C ARG A 20 -7.99 -9.80 1.44
N ALA A 21 -8.56 -8.61 1.64
CA ALA A 21 -8.40 -7.88 2.90
C ALA A 21 -9.05 -8.65 4.08
N PRO A 22 -8.26 -9.08 5.09
CA PRO A 22 -8.79 -9.77 6.25
C PRO A 22 -9.67 -8.83 7.10
N GLN A 23 -10.42 -9.40 8.04
CA GLN A 23 -11.16 -8.61 9.02
C GLN A 23 -10.18 -7.92 9.97
N VAL A 24 -10.53 -6.69 10.38
CA VAL A 24 -9.79 -5.91 11.37
C VAL A 24 -10.74 -5.65 12.53
N SER A 25 -10.42 -6.18 13.71
CA SER A 25 -11.25 -6.01 14.91
C SER A 25 -10.93 -4.72 15.68
N ALA A 26 -9.67 -4.27 15.63
CA ALA A 26 -9.20 -3.08 16.33
C ALA A 26 -8.12 -2.35 15.53
N VAL A 27 -8.06 -1.03 15.70
CA VAL A 27 -6.97 -0.21 15.14
C VAL A 27 -5.77 -0.27 16.09
N PRO A 28 -4.57 -0.62 15.59
CA PRO A 28 -3.39 -0.64 16.45
C PRO A 28 -3.08 0.74 17.04
N ARG A 29 -2.68 0.75 18.32
CA ARG A 29 -2.20 1.97 18.99
C ARG A 29 -0.79 2.30 18.50
N ILE A 30 -0.58 3.55 18.13
CA ILE A 30 0.70 4.04 17.63
C ILE A 30 1.29 5.05 18.61
N ALA A 31 2.46 4.72 19.16
CA ALA A 31 3.26 5.67 19.91
C ALA A 31 4.10 6.52 18.95
N PRO A 32 4.21 7.84 19.16
CA PRO A 32 5.14 8.69 18.43
C PRO A 32 6.59 8.22 18.60
N ASP A 33 7.33 8.17 17.49
CA ASP A 33 8.76 7.84 17.45
C ASP A 33 9.66 9.08 17.36
N GLY A 34 9.08 10.26 17.52
CA GLY A 34 9.78 11.54 17.43
C GLY A 34 8.87 12.71 17.84
N PRO A 35 9.42 13.95 17.83
CA PRO A 35 8.68 15.12 18.29
C PRO A 35 7.58 15.51 17.29
N ARG A 36 6.54 16.19 17.80
CA ARG A 36 5.56 16.88 16.97
C ARG A 36 6.23 18.02 16.20
N ARG A 37 5.97 18.09 14.90
CA ARG A 37 6.42 19.18 14.02
C ARG A 37 5.24 19.72 13.22
N VAL A 38 4.91 20.98 13.46
CA VAL A 38 3.87 21.72 12.72
C VAL A 38 4.58 22.77 11.88
N MET A 39 4.52 22.62 10.56
CA MET A 39 5.22 23.46 9.60
C MET A 39 4.36 23.58 8.32
N PRO A 40 4.52 24.65 7.51
CA PRO A 40 3.85 24.76 6.22
C PRO A 40 4.21 23.58 5.31
N ILE A 41 3.21 22.96 4.67
CA ILE A 41 3.43 21.88 3.72
C ILE A 41 3.79 22.50 2.36
N THR A 42 4.95 22.11 1.80
CA THR A 42 5.43 22.60 0.50
C THR A 42 5.37 21.53 -0.60
N GLY A 43 5.08 20.28 -0.25
CA GLY A 43 5.00 19.18 -1.19
C GLY A 43 4.55 17.88 -0.54
N TYR A 44 4.45 16.83 -1.34
CA TYR A 44 4.05 15.50 -0.90
C TYR A 44 4.88 14.42 -1.58
N THR A 45 5.23 13.39 -0.82
CA THR A 45 5.86 12.17 -1.33
C THR A 45 4.90 11.00 -1.15
N LEU A 46 4.54 10.31 -2.24
CA LEU A 46 3.90 8.99 -2.16
C LEU A 46 5.00 7.92 -2.12
N ALA A 47 5.31 7.43 -0.93
CA ALA A 47 6.33 6.41 -0.74
C ALA A 47 5.76 5.02 -1.03
N LEU A 48 6.44 4.24 -1.88
CA LEU A 48 6.09 2.87 -2.23
C LEU A 48 7.12 1.89 -1.68
N SER A 49 6.72 0.64 -1.50
CA SER A 49 7.61 -0.46 -1.09
C SER A 49 7.40 -1.67 -1.99
N TRP A 50 8.49 -2.38 -2.27
CA TRP A 50 8.46 -3.61 -3.05
C TRP A 50 8.26 -4.82 -2.13
N SER A 51 7.07 -5.40 -2.16
CA SER A 51 6.68 -6.46 -1.22
C SER A 51 7.48 -7.76 -1.37
N PRO A 52 7.84 -8.23 -2.59
CA PRO A 52 8.61 -9.47 -2.73
C PRO A 52 9.95 -9.44 -1.98
N GLU A 53 10.72 -8.34 -2.08
CA GLU A 53 11.98 -8.22 -1.33
C GLU A 53 11.73 -8.05 0.17
N PHE A 54 10.75 -7.22 0.54
CA PHE A 54 10.36 -7.07 1.95
C PHE A 54 9.94 -8.40 2.59
N CYS A 55 9.22 -9.25 1.87
CA CYS A 55 8.65 -10.50 2.38
C CYS A 55 9.62 -11.69 2.34
N LYS A 56 10.72 -11.61 1.58
CA LYS A 56 11.70 -12.69 1.45
C LYS A 56 12.13 -13.28 2.81
N PRO A 57 12.49 -12.48 3.84
CA PRO A 57 12.82 -13.02 5.16
C PRO A 57 11.64 -13.03 6.16
N ARG A 58 10.40 -12.77 5.72
CA ARG A 58 9.24 -12.50 6.61
C ARG A 58 8.01 -13.37 6.36
N LYS A 59 8.10 -14.40 5.51
CA LYS A 59 6.95 -15.26 5.16
C LYS A 59 6.24 -15.86 6.37
N ASP A 60 7.00 -16.30 7.37
CA ASP A 60 6.47 -16.93 8.58
C ASP A 60 6.26 -15.95 9.74
N ALA A 61 6.61 -14.67 9.56
CA ALA A 61 6.48 -13.67 10.59
C ALA A 61 5.02 -13.22 10.73
N ARG A 62 4.36 -13.60 11.82
CA ARG A 62 2.93 -13.29 12.07
C ARG A 62 2.60 -11.80 11.98
N ALA A 63 3.52 -10.92 12.37
CA ALA A 63 3.37 -9.46 12.26
C ALA A 63 3.21 -8.96 10.80
N HIS A 64 3.65 -9.76 9.82
CA HIS A 64 3.63 -9.44 8.40
C HIS A 64 2.74 -10.38 7.59
N ALA A 65 1.94 -11.24 8.25
CA ALA A 65 1.18 -12.30 7.59
C ALA A 65 0.20 -11.77 6.52
N VAL A 66 -0.38 -10.58 6.72
CA VAL A 66 -1.27 -9.95 5.72
C VAL A 66 -0.55 -9.74 4.39
N GLN A 67 0.71 -9.28 4.41
CA GLN A 67 1.49 -9.00 3.21
C GLN A 67 2.27 -10.21 2.70
N CYS A 68 2.77 -11.06 3.60
CA CYS A 68 3.86 -11.99 3.29
C CYS A 68 3.49 -13.48 3.33
N SER A 69 2.33 -13.85 3.89
CA SER A 69 1.98 -15.28 4.02
C SER A 69 1.41 -15.89 2.74
N GLY A 70 1.03 -15.07 1.75
CA GLY A 70 0.27 -15.51 0.57
C GLY A 70 -1.21 -15.81 0.81
N SER A 71 -1.65 -15.96 2.08
CA SER A 71 -3.06 -16.26 2.40
C SER A 71 -4.04 -15.14 2.06
N ASN A 72 -3.56 -13.90 1.91
CA ASN A 72 -4.36 -12.72 1.59
C ASN A 72 -4.10 -12.19 0.16
N GLY A 73 -3.52 -13.03 -0.70
CA GLY A 73 -2.97 -12.65 -2.00
C GLY A 73 -1.47 -12.37 -1.93
N SER A 74 -0.85 -12.21 -3.10
CA SER A 74 0.51 -11.70 -3.25
C SER A 74 0.48 -10.21 -3.59
N PHE A 75 1.53 -9.50 -3.21
CA PHE A 75 1.64 -8.06 -3.39
C PHE A 75 2.90 -7.74 -4.19
N GLY A 76 2.79 -6.78 -5.11
CA GLY A 76 3.93 -6.18 -5.80
C GLY A 76 4.37 -4.91 -5.09
N LEU A 77 4.28 -3.77 -5.79
CA LEU A 77 4.35 -2.46 -5.14
C LEU A 77 3.15 -2.29 -4.21
N VAL A 78 3.40 -1.70 -3.05
CA VAL A 78 2.38 -1.28 -2.08
C VAL A 78 2.71 0.11 -1.57
N VAL A 79 1.72 0.82 -1.07
CA VAL A 79 1.93 2.13 -0.45
C VAL A 79 2.55 1.94 0.93
N HIS A 80 3.68 2.60 1.15
CA HIS A 80 4.25 2.78 2.48
C HIS A 80 3.53 3.92 3.21
N GLY A 81 3.30 5.04 2.52
CA GLY A 81 2.49 6.14 3.01
C GLY A 81 2.54 7.36 2.09
N LEU A 82 1.61 8.29 2.30
CA LEU A 82 1.65 9.64 1.74
C LEU A 82 2.20 10.59 2.80
N TRP A 83 3.31 11.27 2.50
CA TRP A 83 4.08 12.05 3.46
C TRP A 83 4.08 13.54 3.08
N PRO A 84 3.77 14.45 4.01
CA PRO A 84 3.94 15.88 3.78
C PRO A 84 5.42 16.27 3.89
N GLU A 85 5.86 17.15 3.00
CA GLU A 85 7.23 17.69 2.96
C GLU A 85 7.24 19.18 3.34
N SER A 86 8.35 19.67 3.91
CA SER A 86 8.52 21.09 4.28
C SER A 86 9.99 21.52 4.23
N GLY A 87 10.44 22.09 3.11
CA GLY A 87 11.81 22.61 2.98
C GLY A 87 12.87 21.54 3.29
N GLN A 88 13.65 21.75 4.36
CA GLN A 88 14.71 20.82 4.82
C GLN A 88 14.22 19.81 5.88
N SER A 89 12.92 19.76 6.18
CA SER A 89 12.33 18.85 7.17
C SER A 89 10.94 18.38 6.73
N TRP A 90 10.17 17.78 7.64
CA TRP A 90 8.81 17.31 7.38
C TRP A 90 7.89 17.50 8.60
N PRO A 91 6.62 17.88 8.38
CA PRO A 91 5.58 17.81 9.41
C PRO A 91 5.38 16.38 9.88
N GLN A 92 5.22 16.19 11.20
CA GLN A 92 4.85 14.88 11.73
C GLN A 92 4.14 14.98 13.08
N TRP A 93 3.39 13.93 13.41
CA TRP A 93 2.74 13.75 14.71
C TRP A 93 1.86 14.94 15.10
N CYS A 94 1.19 15.57 14.12
CA CYS A 94 0.23 16.63 14.37
C CYS A 94 -1.02 16.08 15.04
N ASP A 95 -1.81 16.96 15.66
CA ASP A 95 -3.02 16.54 16.39
C ASP A 95 -4.02 15.90 15.44
N ALA A 96 -4.29 14.62 15.66
CA ALA A 96 -5.31 13.90 14.91
C ALA A 96 -6.69 14.37 15.37
N GLY A 97 -7.43 15.07 14.50
CA GLY A 97 -8.81 15.48 14.79
C GLY A 97 -9.78 14.30 14.93
N ALA A 98 -9.42 13.11 14.44
CA ALA A 98 -10.17 11.88 14.60
C ALA A 98 -9.27 10.64 14.54
N ALA A 99 -9.68 9.57 15.23
CA ALA A 99 -9.03 8.26 15.14
C ALA A 99 -9.53 7.48 13.91
N LEU A 100 -8.69 6.57 13.40
CA LEU A 100 -9.11 5.57 12.42
C LEU A 100 -10.11 4.59 13.05
N THR A 101 -11.04 4.10 12.23
CA THR A 101 -11.93 2.98 12.53
C THR A 101 -11.39 1.67 11.95
N PRO A 102 -11.75 0.50 12.49
CA PRO A 102 -11.33 -0.79 11.91
C PRO A 102 -11.75 -0.96 10.44
N ALA A 103 -12.92 -0.45 10.06
CA ALA A 103 -13.40 -0.47 8.68
C ALA A 103 -12.51 0.36 7.73
N GLN A 104 -12.08 1.55 8.17
CA GLN A 104 -11.15 2.38 7.40
C GLN A 104 -9.80 1.67 7.21
N VAL A 105 -9.26 1.08 8.28
CA VAL A 105 -8.01 0.30 8.20
C VAL A 105 -8.17 -0.85 7.20
N ARG A 106 -9.24 -1.64 7.34
CA ARG A 106 -9.54 -2.76 6.43
C ARG A 106 -9.62 -2.31 4.97
N SER A 107 -10.27 -1.19 4.71
CA SER A 107 -10.44 -0.67 3.35
C SER A 107 -9.10 -0.39 2.67
N ALA A 108 -8.07 -0.01 3.43
CA ALA A 108 -6.75 0.33 2.90
C ALA A 108 -5.81 -0.87 2.75
N LEU A 109 -6.15 -2.06 3.27
CA LEU A 109 -5.20 -3.18 3.36
C LEU A 109 -4.72 -3.71 2.00
N CYS A 110 -5.51 -3.56 0.94
CA CYS A 110 -5.06 -3.98 -0.39
C CYS A 110 -4.05 -3.03 -1.04
N MET A 111 -3.98 -1.79 -0.53
CA MET A 111 -2.99 -0.79 -0.93
C MET A 111 -1.82 -0.74 0.06
N MET A 112 -2.08 -1.01 1.34
CA MET A 112 -1.15 -0.94 2.47
C MET A 112 -1.34 -2.17 3.36
N PRO A 113 -0.70 -3.32 3.07
CA PRO A 113 -1.04 -4.63 3.67
C PRO A 113 -0.50 -4.82 5.10
N SER A 114 -0.68 -3.82 5.96
CA SER A 114 -0.39 -3.87 7.38
C SER A 114 -1.30 -2.89 8.14
N PRO A 115 -2.15 -3.37 9.07
CA PRO A 115 -2.94 -2.50 9.94
C PRO A 115 -2.09 -1.50 10.73
N GLN A 116 -0.90 -1.93 11.18
CA GLN A 116 0.04 -1.09 11.91
C GLN A 116 0.56 0.04 11.02
N LEU A 117 0.88 -0.27 9.76
CA LEU A 117 1.35 0.72 8.78
C LEU A 117 0.27 1.75 8.47
N VAL A 118 -0.96 1.33 8.22
CA VAL A 118 -2.09 2.24 7.97
C VAL A 118 -2.31 3.19 9.15
N ALA A 119 -2.33 2.64 10.37
CA ALA A 119 -2.49 3.45 11.58
C ALA A 119 -1.35 4.45 11.77
N ARG A 120 -0.09 4.02 11.54
CA ARG A 120 1.08 4.90 11.66
C ARG A 120 1.13 5.96 10.58
N ALA A 121 0.81 5.62 9.34
CA ALA A 121 0.79 6.58 8.23
C ALA A 121 -0.19 7.72 8.50
N TRP A 122 -1.39 7.40 9.03
CA TRP A 122 -2.33 8.41 9.51
C TRP A 122 -1.76 9.24 10.66
N ALA A 123 -1.36 8.58 11.76
CA ALA A 123 -0.98 9.28 12.99
C ALA A 123 0.28 10.14 12.83
N LYS A 124 1.25 9.67 12.04
CA LYS A 124 2.52 10.36 11.81
C LYS A 124 2.42 11.42 10.73
N HIS A 125 1.73 11.15 9.62
CA HIS A 125 1.77 11.99 8.42
C HIS A 125 0.41 12.58 8.06
N GLY A 126 -0.63 11.73 7.98
CA GLY A 126 -1.95 12.16 7.54
C GLY A 126 -2.60 13.22 8.44
N SER A 127 -2.39 13.14 9.76
CA SER A 127 -2.91 14.12 10.72
C SER A 127 -2.36 15.55 10.52
N CYS A 128 -1.22 15.70 9.87
CA CYS A 128 -0.67 17.00 9.51
C CYS A 128 -1.28 17.60 8.25
N MET A 129 -1.96 16.77 7.44
CA MET A 129 -2.49 17.17 6.13
C MET A 129 -3.97 17.51 6.19
N VAL A 130 -4.75 16.71 6.92
CA VAL A 130 -6.22 16.80 6.96
C VAL A 130 -6.75 16.41 8.34
N LYS A 131 -7.95 16.88 8.69
CA LYS A 131 -8.58 16.58 9.98
C LYS A 131 -9.17 15.17 10.08
N ARG A 132 -9.47 14.52 8.95
CA ARG A 132 -10.19 13.24 8.92
C ARG A 132 -9.39 12.12 8.25
N PRO A 133 -9.34 10.91 8.83
CA PRO A 133 -8.56 9.81 8.29
C PRO A 133 -9.07 9.26 6.97
N ASP A 134 -10.39 9.25 6.72
CA ASP A 134 -10.96 8.83 5.44
C ASP A 134 -10.52 9.72 4.28
N ALA A 135 -10.39 11.03 4.51
CA ALA A 135 -9.86 11.95 3.51
C ALA A 135 -8.41 11.62 3.14
N TYR A 136 -7.56 11.35 4.14
CA TYR A 136 -6.17 10.93 3.92
C TYR A 136 -6.08 9.62 3.12
N LEU A 137 -6.84 8.60 3.52
CA LEU A 137 -6.85 7.31 2.83
C LEU A 137 -7.42 7.42 1.41
N LYS A 138 -8.43 8.27 1.19
CA LYS A 138 -9.01 8.51 -0.13
C LYS A 138 -8.01 9.17 -1.08
N VAL A 139 -7.34 10.24 -0.65
CA VAL A 139 -6.32 10.91 -1.48
C VAL A 139 -5.17 9.95 -1.78
N THR A 140 -4.70 9.20 -0.78
CA THR A 140 -3.64 8.19 -0.97
C THR A 140 -4.04 7.16 -2.03
N ARG A 141 -5.29 6.68 -1.99
CA ARG A 141 -5.84 5.77 -2.99
C ARG A 141 -5.91 6.38 -4.39
N ILE A 142 -6.38 7.62 -4.51
CA ILE A 142 -6.45 8.31 -5.81
C ILE A 142 -5.06 8.39 -6.45
N LEU A 143 -4.04 8.75 -5.67
CA LEU A 143 -2.66 8.80 -6.16
C LEU A 143 -2.15 7.41 -6.55
N TRP A 144 -2.39 6.40 -5.70
CA TRP A 144 -2.05 5.01 -6.00
C TRP A 144 -2.69 4.49 -7.30
N ASP A 145 -3.99 4.70 -7.47
CA ASP A 145 -4.76 4.24 -8.63
C ASP A 145 -4.35 4.97 -9.92
N SER A 146 -3.72 6.15 -9.81
CA SER A 146 -3.19 6.90 -10.96
C SER A 146 -1.86 6.37 -11.49
N LEU A 147 -1.16 5.52 -10.72
CA LEU A 147 0.14 4.99 -11.11
C LEU A 147 -0.02 3.95 -12.23
N ARG A 148 0.78 4.11 -13.29
CA ARG A 148 0.94 3.06 -14.30
C ARG A 148 2.09 2.18 -13.88
N ILE A 149 1.77 1.09 -13.19
CA ILE A 149 2.77 0.15 -12.70
C ILE A 149 3.03 -0.89 -13.80
N PRO A 150 4.28 -1.01 -14.28
CA PRO A 150 4.64 -2.05 -15.23
C PRO A 150 4.37 -3.45 -14.68
N ASP A 151 4.11 -4.41 -15.56
CA ASP A 151 4.04 -5.82 -15.19
C ASP A 151 5.44 -6.34 -14.85
N TYR A 152 5.83 -6.16 -13.59
CA TYR A 152 7.15 -6.55 -13.09
C TYR A 152 7.37 -8.06 -13.10
N ASP A 153 6.32 -8.88 -13.04
CA ASP A 153 6.46 -10.33 -13.13
C ASP A 153 6.91 -10.74 -14.53
N ARG A 154 6.22 -10.22 -15.55
CA ARG A 154 6.62 -10.43 -16.94
C ARG A 154 8.01 -9.85 -17.21
N ILE A 155 8.29 -8.62 -16.75
CA ILE A 155 9.58 -7.94 -16.97
C ILE A 155 10.73 -8.70 -16.30
N SER A 156 10.51 -9.27 -15.10
CA SER A 156 11.54 -10.02 -14.37
C SER A 156 12.01 -11.31 -15.06
N ARG A 157 11.24 -11.79 -16.04
CA ARG A 157 11.51 -13.02 -16.81
C ARG A 157 12.09 -12.74 -18.20
N GLU A 158 12.38 -11.49 -18.53
CA GLU A 158 12.95 -11.12 -19.82
C GLU A 158 14.47 -11.27 -19.83
N ASP A 159 15.02 -11.91 -20.87
CA ASP A 159 16.46 -12.17 -21.00
C ASP A 159 17.31 -10.89 -21.19
N SER A 160 16.70 -9.80 -21.65
CA SER A 160 17.36 -8.50 -21.90
C SER A 160 16.97 -7.41 -20.89
N LEU A 161 16.66 -7.80 -19.66
CA LEU A 161 16.29 -6.85 -18.61
C LEU A 161 17.41 -5.83 -18.36
N THR A 162 17.09 -4.56 -18.56
CA THR A 162 17.92 -3.44 -18.12
C THR A 162 17.12 -2.55 -17.18
N ALA A 163 17.82 -1.72 -16.39
CA ALA A 163 17.18 -0.68 -15.58
C ALA A 163 16.29 0.27 -16.42
N GLY A 164 16.47 0.32 -17.75
CA GLY A 164 15.63 1.07 -18.69
C GLY A 164 14.18 0.62 -18.77
N ARG A 165 13.89 -0.63 -18.42
CA ARG A 165 12.54 -1.22 -18.57
C ARG A 165 11.60 -0.94 -17.40
N ILE A 166 12.12 -0.36 -16.32
CA ILE A 166 11.41 -0.04 -15.07
C ILE A 166 11.29 1.49 -14.89
N ARG A 167 11.58 2.27 -15.94
CA ARG A 167 11.53 3.75 -15.93
C ARG A 167 10.22 4.27 -16.49
#